data_AF-A0A415D561-F1
#
_entry.id   AF-A0A415D561-F1
#
_cell.length_a   1.000
_cell.length_b   1.000
_cell.length_c   1.000
_cell.angle_alpha   90.00
_cell.angle_beta   90.00
_cell.angle_gamma   90.00
#
_symmetry.space_group_name_H-M   'P 1'
#
loop_
_entity.id
_entity.type
_entity.pdbx_description
1 polymer ?
#
loop_
_entity_poly.entity_id
_entity_poly.type
_entity_poly.pdbx_seq_one_letter_code
_entity_poly.pdbx_strand_id
1 'polypeptide(L)'
;MDKKQICIKFAREICDILDISTPAIKFVSADRMQTSTQIAALTPDAILIRNDMTVSPELFFAIAHELRHFYQISNGADLKEYQTSDKISKEQYNLQPLEVDANAFAALVMSDFFGIAPRFQNLPESVRDAISGRMEQIRKEYE
;
A
#
# COMPACT_ATOMS: atom_id res chain seq x y z
N MET A 1 -6.15 -22.33 -6.82
CA MET A 1 -5.64 -21.16 -7.57
C MET A 1 -4.25 -20.86 -7.05
N ASP A 2 -3.25 -20.69 -7.91
CA ASP A 2 -1.87 -20.44 -7.48
C ASP A 2 -1.75 -19.08 -6.78
N LYS A 3 -0.93 -18.97 -5.72
CA LYS A 3 -0.76 -17.72 -4.95
C LYS A 3 -0.40 -16.55 -5.86
N LYS A 4 0.50 -16.77 -6.81
CA LYS A 4 0.92 -15.69 -7.71
C LYS A 4 -0.25 -15.20 -8.56
N GLN A 5 -1.07 -16.12 -9.05
CA GLN A 5 -2.28 -15.78 -9.80
C GLN A 5 -3.28 -15.00 -8.94
N ILE A 6 -3.47 -15.37 -7.67
CA ILE A 6 -4.35 -14.63 -6.73
C ILE A 6 -3.87 -13.20 -6.56
N CYS A 7 -2.58 -12.99 -6.24
CA CYS A 7 -2.02 -11.65 -6.07
C CYS A 7 -2.09 -10.82 -7.36
N ILE A 8 -1.80 -11.41 -8.52
CA ILE A 8 -1.86 -10.71 -9.81
C ILE A 8 -3.30 -10.32 -10.15
N LYS A 9 -4.27 -11.21 -9.90
CA LYS A 9 -5.68 -10.91 -10.14
C LYS A 9 -6.14 -9.76 -9.23
N PHE A 10 -5.85 -9.83 -7.94
CA PHE A 10 -6.17 -8.76 -7.00
C PHE A 10 -5.52 -7.43 -7.43
N ALA A 11 -4.22 -7.44 -7.76
CA ALA A 11 -3.53 -6.24 -8.20
C ALA A 11 -4.17 -5.60 -9.46
N ARG A 12 -4.66 -6.42 -10.40
CA ARG A 12 -5.40 -5.93 -11.57
C ARG A 12 -6.71 -5.26 -11.19
N GLU A 13 -7.50 -5.88 -10.31
CA GLU A 13 -8.76 -5.29 -9.81
C GLU A 13 -8.50 -3.93 -9.13
N ILE A 14 -7.41 -3.79 -8.37
CA ILE A 14 -7.02 -2.51 -7.77
C ILE A 14 -6.56 -1.49 -8.82
N CYS A 15 -5.82 -1.92 -9.84
CA CYS A 15 -5.41 -1.04 -10.93
C CYS A 15 -6.61 -0.54 -11.74
N ASP A 16 -7.61 -1.39 -11.95
CA ASP A 16 -8.86 -1.03 -12.64
C ASP A 16 -9.63 0.03 -11.83
N ILE A 17 -9.67 -0.08 -10.49
CA ILE A 17 -10.25 0.95 -9.60
C ILE A 17 -9.49 2.28 -9.69
N LEU A 18 -8.17 2.21 -9.79
CA LEU A 18 -7.30 3.38 -9.86
C LEU A 18 -7.19 3.99 -11.28
N ASP A 19 -7.80 3.37 -12.28
CA ASP A 19 -7.68 3.71 -13.71
C ASP A 19 -6.21 3.84 -14.18
N ILE A 20 -5.38 2.84 -13.82
CA ILE A 20 -3.96 2.78 -14.21
C ILE A 20 -3.61 1.44 -14.85
N SER A 21 -2.59 1.44 -15.72
CA SER A 21 -2.03 0.20 -16.22
C SER A 21 -1.38 -0.60 -15.10
N THR A 22 -1.63 -1.91 -15.04
CA THR A 22 -0.99 -2.78 -14.03
C THR A 22 0.54 -2.77 -14.21
N PRO A 23 1.31 -2.37 -13.18
CA PRO A 23 2.77 -2.43 -13.25
C PRO A 23 3.26 -3.88 -13.27
N ALA A 24 4.54 -4.11 -13.61
CA ALA A 24 5.13 -5.43 -13.49
C ALA A 24 5.08 -5.91 -12.04
N ILE A 25 4.75 -7.18 -11.81
CA ILE A 25 4.70 -7.80 -10.49
C ILE A 25 5.77 -8.90 -10.41
N LYS A 26 6.67 -8.80 -9.44
CA LYS A 26 7.76 -9.75 -9.24
C LYS A 26 7.69 -10.38 -7.85
N PHE A 27 7.75 -11.71 -7.80
CA PHE A 27 7.84 -12.44 -6.53
C PHE A 27 9.31 -12.66 -6.18
N VAL A 28 9.74 -12.11 -5.04
CA VAL A 28 11.15 -12.08 -4.63
C VAL A 28 11.33 -12.66 -3.23
N SER A 29 12.54 -13.11 -2.92
CA SER A 29 12.93 -13.53 -1.57
C SER A 29 13.06 -12.32 -0.62
N ALA A 30 12.98 -12.57 0.69
CA ALA A 30 12.96 -11.53 1.71
C ALA A 30 14.21 -10.63 1.74
N ASP A 31 15.36 -11.12 1.28
CA ASP A 31 16.63 -10.36 1.16
C ASP A 31 16.59 -9.26 0.10
N ARG A 32 15.55 -9.24 -0.76
CA ARG A 32 15.31 -8.16 -1.73
C ARG A 32 14.50 -7.00 -1.16
N MET A 33 14.02 -7.11 0.09
CA MET A 33 13.31 -6.04 0.79
C MET A 33 14.29 -5.18 1.60
N GLN A 34 13.96 -3.91 1.79
CA GLN A 34 14.78 -2.98 2.58
C GLN A 34 14.71 -3.33 4.08
N THR A 35 13.56 -3.81 4.56
CA THR A 35 13.37 -4.23 5.95
C THR A 35 12.80 -5.64 6.04
N SER A 36 13.07 -6.34 7.14
CA SER A 36 12.59 -7.70 7.39
C SER A 36 11.06 -7.80 7.56
N THR A 37 10.39 -6.68 7.80
CA THR A 37 8.93 -6.60 8.00
C THR A 37 8.17 -6.19 6.74
N GLN A 38 8.84 -5.70 5.69
CA GLN A 38 8.19 -5.38 4.42
C GLN A 38 7.63 -6.64 3.77
N ILE A 39 6.39 -6.54 3.28
CA ILE A 39 5.65 -7.60 2.59
C ILE A 39 5.67 -7.37 1.07
N ALA A 40 5.50 -6.12 0.67
CA ALA A 40 5.63 -5.64 -0.70
C ALA A 40 6.49 -4.36 -0.71
N ALA A 41 6.95 -3.97 -1.89
CA ALA A 41 7.67 -2.72 -2.11
C ALA A 41 7.50 -2.26 -3.56
N LEU A 42 7.30 -0.96 -3.77
CA LEU A 42 7.40 -0.33 -5.08
C LEU A 42 8.86 -0.04 -5.45
N THR A 43 9.22 -0.39 -6.68
CA THR A 43 10.49 0.00 -7.33
C THR A 43 10.19 0.70 -8.65
N PRO A 44 11.18 1.38 -9.27
CA PRO A 44 10.97 2.00 -10.58
C PRO A 44 10.44 1.04 -11.67
N ASP A 45 10.77 -0.25 -11.56
CA ASP A 45 10.43 -1.24 -12.59
C ASP A 45 9.20 -2.10 -12.26
N ALA A 46 8.84 -2.26 -10.98
CA ALA A 46 7.89 -3.28 -10.55
C ALA A 46 7.38 -3.08 -9.11
N ILE A 47 6.23 -3.70 -8.82
CA ILE A 47 5.82 -4.07 -7.46
C ILE A 47 6.49 -5.39 -7.11
N LEU A 48 7.32 -5.37 -6.06
CA LEU A 48 7.92 -6.55 -5.49
C LEU A 48 6.99 -7.13 -4.42
N ILE A 49 6.78 -8.44 -4.43
CA ILE A 49 6.00 -9.16 -3.43
C ILE A 49 6.87 -10.27 -2.84
N ARG A 50 6.94 -10.36 -1.52
CA ARG A 50 7.65 -11.45 -0.85
C ARG A 50 7.04 -12.80 -1.16
N ASN A 51 7.89 -13.73 -1.59
CA ASN A 51 7.50 -15.06 -2.02
C ASN A 51 7.25 -16.04 -0.86
N ASP A 52 7.68 -15.73 0.36
CA ASP A 52 7.47 -16.52 1.58
C ASP A 52 6.15 -16.22 2.30
N MET A 53 5.43 -15.17 1.87
CA MET A 53 4.14 -14.78 2.44
C MET A 53 3.02 -15.76 2.03
N THR A 54 2.15 -16.09 2.96
CA THR A 54 0.88 -16.77 2.68
C THR A 54 -0.14 -15.78 2.12
N VAL A 55 -1.20 -16.29 1.48
CA VAL A 55 -2.33 -15.44 1.08
C VAL A 55 -3.07 -15.01 2.34
N SER A 56 -3.02 -13.71 2.65
CA SER A 56 -3.63 -13.14 3.85
C SER A 56 -4.10 -11.70 3.61
N PRO A 57 -4.96 -11.15 4.49
CA PRO A 57 -5.33 -9.74 4.45
C PRO A 57 -4.12 -8.79 4.45
N GLU A 58 -3.08 -9.09 5.22
CA GLU A 58 -1.87 -8.27 5.28
C GLU A 58 -1.12 -8.24 3.95
N LEU A 59 -1.13 -9.37 3.21
CA LEU A 59 -0.57 -9.41 1.86
C LEU A 59 -1.35 -8.52 0.90
N PHE A 60 -2.69 -8.57 0.94
CA PHE A 60 -3.53 -7.73 0.08
C PHE A 60 -3.46 -6.26 0.45
N PHE A 61 -3.40 -5.94 1.75
CA PHE A 61 -3.17 -4.59 2.24
C PHE A 61 -1.85 -4.03 1.68
N ALA A 62 -0.75 -4.80 1.79
CA ALA A 62 0.54 -4.38 1.28
C ALA A 62 0.53 -4.16 -0.24
N ILE A 63 -0.13 -5.04 -1.01
CA ILE A 63 -0.26 -4.86 -2.46
C ILE A 63 -1.05 -3.58 -2.79
N ALA A 64 -2.18 -3.34 -2.14
CA ALA A 64 -3.00 -2.14 -2.37
C ALA A 64 -2.25 -0.86 -1.99
N HIS A 65 -1.49 -0.88 -0.90
CA HIS A 65 -0.64 0.22 -0.45
C HIS A 65 0.40 0.59 -1.51
N GLU A 66 1.17 -0.37 -2.01
CA GLU A 66 2.21 -0.11 -3.03
C GLU A 66 1.61 0.32 -4.39
N LEU A 67 0.44 -0.21 -4.76
CA LEU A 67 -0.27 0.23 -5.96
C LEU A 67 -0.77 1.67 -5.84
N ARG A 68 -1.17 2.11 -4.64
CA ARG A 68 -1.52 3.51 -4.42
C ARG A 68 -0.31 4.43 -4.54
N HIS A 69 0.87 4.02 -4.07
CA HIS A 69 2.11 4.76 -4.35
C HIS A 69 2.40 4.85 -5.84
N PHE A 70 2.22 3.76 -6.59
CA PHE A 70 2.40 3.78 -8.04
C PHE A 70 1.43 4.75 -8.73
N TYR A 71 0.16 4.78 -8.30
CA TYR A 71 -0.84 5.75 -8.75
C TYR A 71 -0.41 7.19 -8.43
N GLN A 72 -0.01 7.48 -7.19
CA GLN A 72 0.41 8.82 -6.75
C GLN A 72 1.56 9.34 -7.63
N ILE A 73 2.59 8.51 -7.85
CA ILE A 73 3.75 8.87 -8.67
C ILE A 73 3.36 9.09 -10.13
N SER A 74 2.51 8.21 -10.68
CA SER A 74 2.02 8.33 -12.07
C SER A 74 1.19 9.61 -12.29
N ASN A 75 0.60 10.14 -11.22
CA ASN A 75 -0.19 11.37 -11.22
C ASN A 75 0.59 12.59 -10.69
N GLY A 76 1.93 12.52 -10.65
CA GLY A 76 2.79 13.67 -10.38
C GLY A 76 2.94 14.05 -8.91
N ALA A 77 2.81 13.10 -7.98
CA ALA A 77 3.10 13.33 -6.58
C ALA A 77 4.50 13.93 -6.37
N ASP A 78 4.60 14.93 -5.48
CA ASP A 78 5.88 15.55 -5.14
C ASP A 78 6.66 14.66 -4.17
N LEU A 79 7.82 14.19 -4.62
CA LEU A 79 8.72 13.33 -3.85
C LEU A 79 9.89 14.09 -3.22
N LYS A 80 10.00 15.42 -3.40
CA LYS A 80 11.18 16.19 -2.94
C LYS A 80 11.44 16.09 -1.45
N GLU A 81 10.37 16.13 -0.66
CA GLU A 81 10.42 16.08 0.80
C GLU A 81 10.20 14.66 1.36
N TYR A 82 10.04 13.66 0.48
CA TYR A 82 9.82 12.29 0.91
C TYR A 82 11.10 11.70 1.53
N GLN A 83 10.95 11.13 2.71
CA GLN A 83 12.02 10.52 3.48
C GLN A 83 11.68 9.06 3.76
N THR A 84 12.65 8.19 3.52
CA THR A 84 12.53 6.76 3.77
C THR A 84 12.55 6.44 5.27
N SER A 85 11.94 5.32 5.65
CA SER A 85 11.74 4.95 7.06
C SER A 85 13.02 4.75 7.87
N ASP A 86 14.18 4.60 7.22
CA ASP A 86 15.50 4.50 7.86
C ASP A 86 16.06 5.86 8.31
N LYS A 87 15.50 6.98 7.86
CA LYS A 87 16.01 8.34 8.14
C LYS A 87 15.24 9.08 9.23
N ILE A 88 14.00 8.69 9.48
CA ILE A 88 13.06 9.41 10.35
C ILE A 88 12.32 8.43 11.27
N SER A 89 11.63 8.96 12.28
CA SER A 89 10.86 8.11 13.20
C SER A 89 9.70 7.42 12.48
N LYS A 90 9.24 6.29 13.04
CA LYS A 90 8.07 5.56 12.51
C LYS A 90 6.84 6.48 12.40
N GLU A 91 6.63 7.35 13.37
CA GLU A 91 5.52 8.32 13.35
C GLU A 91 5.69 9.32 12.21
N GLN A 92 6.87 9.96 12.12
CA GLN A 92 7.17 10.92 11.06
C GLN A 92 7.00 10.30 9.67
N TYR A 93 7.48 9.06 9.50
CA TYR A 93 7.34 8.33 8.25
C TYR A 93 5.88 8.14 7.86
N ASN A 94 5.07 7.59 8.77
CA ASN A 94 3.66 7.30 8.49
C ASN A 94 2.77 8.55 8.41
N LEU A 95 3.24 9.71 8.90
CA LEU A 95 2.56 11.01 8.73
C LEU A 95 2.88 11.70 7.40
N GLN A 96 3.82 11.17 6.60
CA GLN A 96 4.09 11.72 5.28
C GLN A 96 2.83 11.61 4.39
N PRO A 97 2.49 12.65 3.61
CA PRO A 97 1.25 12.67 2.82
C PRO A 97 1.01 11.44 1.94
N LEU A 98 2.08 10.95 1.30
CA LEU A 98 2.01 9.76 0.44
C LEU A 98 1.65 8.50 1.25
N GLU A 99 2.27 8.32 2.43
CA GLU A 99 2.05 7.17 3.32
C GLU A 99 0.66 7.21 3.94
N VAL A 100 0.17 8.39 4.33
CA VAL A 100 -1.20 8.56 4.85
C VAL A 100 -2.23 8.18 3.78
N ASP A 101 -2.08 8.68 2.56
CA ASP A 101 -3.00 8.36 1.46
C ASP A 101 -2.91 6.89 1.01
N ALA A 102 -1.72 6.30 0.96
CA ALA A 102 -1.54 4.88 0.65
C ALA A 102 -2.17 3.96 1.72
N ASN A 103 -1.95 4.25 3.00
CA ASN A 103 -2.57 3.51 4.11
C ASN A 103 -4.10 3.68 4.14
N ALA A 104 -4.60 4.89 3.89
CA ALA A 104 -6.04 5.16 3.83
C ALA A 104 -6.70 4.40 2.68
N PHE A 105 -6.12 4.45 1.48
CA PHE A 105 -6.63 3.71 0.32
C PHE A 105 -6.62 2.20 0.58
N ALA A 106 -5.51 1.65 1.07
CA ALA A 106 -5.41 0.23 1.38
C ALA A 106 -6.44 -0.20 2.44
N ALA A 107 -6.71 0.63 3.45
CA ALA A 107 -7.74 0.37 4.45
C ALA A 107 -9.16 0.35 3.86
N LEU A 108 -9.47 1.23 2.89
CA LEU A 108 -10.74 1.20 2.17
C LEU A 108 -10.87 -0.07 1.33
N VAL A 109 -9.81 -0.45 0.60
CA VAL A 109 -9.79 -1.71 -0.14
C VAL A 109 -10.05 -2.90 0.79
N MET A 110 -9.46 -2.91 2.00
CA MET A 110 -9.73 -3.97 2.97
C MET A 110 -11.19 -4.00 3.44
N SER A 111 -11.78 -2.83 3.66
CA SER A 111 -13.20 -2.69 4.01
C SER A 111 -14.09 -3.25 2.91
N ASP A 112 -13.84 -2.86 1.66
CA ASP A 112 -14.78 -3.10 0.56
C ASP A 112 -14.66 -4.53 0.00
N PHE A 113 -13.45 -5.08 -0.06
CA PHE A 113 -13.22 -6.42 -0.61
C PHE A 113 -13.39 -7.54 0.43
N PHE A 114 -13.09 -7.26 1.70
CA PHE A 114 -13.00 -8.29 2.74
C PHE A 114 -13.90 -8.03 3.95
N GLY A 115 -14.57 -6.87 4.04
CA GLY A 115 -15.41 -6.52 5.18
C GLY A 115 -14.62 -6.30 6.47
N ILE A 116 -13.32 -6.00 6.38
CA ILE A 116 -12.42 -5.83 7.54
C ILE A 116 -11.79 -4.43 7.56
N ALA A 117 -11.62 -3.88 8.75
CA ALA A 117 -10.93 -2.60 8.95
C ALA A 117 -9.59 -2.82 9.66
N PRO A 118 -8.46 -2.43 9.05
CA PRO A 118 -7.17 -2.42 9.73
C PRO A 118 -7.22 -1.52 10.97
N ARG A 119 -6.83 -2.05 12.13
CA ARG A 119 -6.89 -1.31 13.41
C ARG A 119 -5.68 -0.41 13.66
N PHE A 120 -4.61 -0.59 12.90
CA PHE A 120 -3.36 0.16 13.04
C PHE A 120 -2.83 0.25 14.49
N GLN A 121 -3.02 -0.79 15.31
CA GLN A 121 -2.75 -0.76 16.77
C GLN A 121 -1.29 -0.44 17.13
N ASN A 122 -0.37 -0.68 16.20
CA ASN A 122 1.06 -0.42 16.38
C ASN A 122 1.49 0.98 15.90
N LEU A 123 0.53 1.86 15.58
CA LEU A 123 0.76 3.24 15.16
C LEU A 123 0.24 4.23 16.20
N PRO A 124 0.90 5.39 16.38
CA PRO A 124 0.41 6.48 17.23
C PRO A 124 -1.00 6.93 16.85
N GLU A 125 -1.73 7.52 17.80
CA GLU A 125 -3.08 8.08 17.58
C GLU A 125 -3.10 9.14 16.46
N SER A 126 -2.13 10.04 16.46
CA SER A 126 -1.91 11.04 15.40
C SER A 126 -1.94 10.44 13.99
N VAL A 127 -1.26 9.32 13.79
CA VAL A 127 -1.20 8.61 12.50
C VAL A 127 -2.55 7.97 12.17
N ARG A 128 -3.20 7.34 13.15
CA ARG A 128 -4.51 6.70 12.96
C ARG A 128 -5.59 7.71 12.59
N ASP A 129 -5.55 8.88 13.20
CA ASP A 129 -6.48 9.98 12.91
C ASP A 129 -6.24 10.55 11.52
N ALA A 130 -4.97 10.73 11.13
CA ALA A 130 -4.62 11.18 9.78
C ALA A 130 -5.09 10.20 8.70
N ILE A 131 -4.87 8.89 8.90
CA ILE A 131 -5.34 7.85 7.99
C ILE A 131 -6.87 7.87 7.91
N SER A 132 -7.57 7.90 9.05
CA SER A 132 -9.05 7.91 9.09
C SER A 132 -9.62 9.14 8.40
N GLY A 133 -9.05 10.32 8.64
CA GLY A 133 -9.44 11.56 7.97
C GLY A 133 -9.24 11.48 6.46
N ARG A 134 -8.15 10.87 5.99
CA ARG A 134 -7.91 10.67 4.55
C ARG A 134 -8.84 9.61 3.94
N MET A 135 -9.21 8.56 4.68
CA MET A 135 -10.20 7.58 4.22
C MET A 135 -11.54 8.25 3.90
N GLU A 136 -12.01 9.15 4.77
CA GLU A 136 -13.26 9.90 4.54
C GLU A 136 -13.20 10.82 3.33
N GLN A 137 -12.02 11.37 3.02
CA GLN A 137 -11.82 12.16 1.81
C GLN A 137 -11.85 11.30 0.56
N ILE A 138 -11.12 10.17 0.57
CA ILE A 138 -11.09 9.24 -0.57
C ILE A 138 -12.50 8.71 -0.85
N ARG A 139 -13.29 8.33 0.17
CA ARG A 139 -14.68 7.88 -0.05
C ARG A 139 -15.50 8.87 -0.87
N LYS A 140 -15.38 10.17 -0.56
CA LYS A 140 -16.08 11.25 -1.27
C LYS A 140 -15.57 11.47 -2.70
N GLU A 141 -14.35 11.05 -3.02
CA GLU A 141 -13.80 11.11 -4.39
C GLU A 141 -14.45 10.06 -5.30
N TYR A 142 -15.01 8.98 -4.73
CA TYR A 142 -15.62 7.86 -5.47
C TYR A 142 -17.15 7.74 -5.28
N GLU A 143 -17.80 8.71 -4.61
CA GLU A 143 -19.26 8.89 -4.53
C GLU A 143 -19.79 9.78 -5.66
#